data_AF-A0A6A6RDQ4-F1
#
_entry.id   AF-A0A6A6RDQ4-F1
#
_cell.length_a   1.000
_cell.length_b   1.000
_cell.length_c   1.000
_cell.angle_alpha   90.00
_cell.angle_beta   90.00
_cell.angle_gamma   90.00
#
_symmetry.space_group_name_H-M   'P 1'
#
loop_
_entity.id
_entity.type
_entity.pdbx_description
1 polymer ?
#
loop_
_entity_poly.entity_id
_entity_poly.type
_entity_poly.pdbx_seq_one_letter_code
_entity_poly.pdbx_strand_id
1 'polypeptide(L)'
;MIVLGYGTAPFVNSILLRLPQTARRSRDAMIRYVQNLPKDAELEIVTARLLGFKKTNSVRLSEMHVLPPRRFGFANLEHVVPAWQRKIEAERPLWKKVGSLLGETRNKFYVKGDKASSKRSRAPGVWELVFKQIQQNGRGK
;
A
#
# COMPACT_ATOMS: atom_id res chain seq x y z
N MET A 1 27.35 -0.76 -1.58
CA MET A 1 26.14 -1.53 -1.20
C MET A 1 24.98 -0.61 -0.74
N ILE A 2 24.63 0.44 -1.48
CA ILE A 2 23.51 1.36 -1.13
C ILE A 2 22.39 1.32 -2.19
N VAL A 3 22.70 0.91 -3.43
CA VAL A 3 21.74 0.88 -4.55
C VAL A 3 20.65 -0.20 -4.38
N LEU A 4 20.97 -1.36 -3.77
CA LEU A 4 19.97 -2.42 -3.54
C LEU A 4 18.81 -1.99 -2.63
N GLY A 5 19.07 -1.19 -1.59
CA GLY A 5 18.02 -0.70 -0.69
C GLY A 5 17.10 0.33 -1.34
N TYR A 6 17.60 1.08 -2.32
CA TYR A 6 16.76 1.99 -3.12
C TYR A 6 15.87 1.22 -4.08
N GLY A 7 16.39 0.17 -4.72
CA GLY A 7 15.63 -0.68 -5.63
C GLY A 7 14.53 -1.48 -4.93
N THR A 8 14.82 -2.11 -3.78
CA THR A 8 13.90 -3.14 -3.23
C THR A 8 12.75 -2.62 -2.38
N ALA A 9 12.91 -1.48 -1.72
CA ALA A 9 11.92 -1.02 -0.73
C ALA A 9 10.58 -0.46 -1.25
N PRO A 10 10.31 -0.19 -2.55
CA PRO A 10 8.92 0.02 -2.98
C PRO A 10 8.19 -1.31 -3.24
N PHE A 11 8.87 -2.46 -3.35
CA PHE A 11 8.20 -3.71 -3.72
C PHE A 11 7.39 -4.28 -2.56
N VAL A 12 6.08 -4.37 -2.79
CA VAL A 12 5.15 -4.99 -1.86
C VAL A 12 5.25 -6.52 -1.99
N ASN A 13 5.52 -7.19 -0.88
CA ASN A 13 5.54 -8.63 -0.77
C ASN A 13 4.11 -9.19 -0.65
N SER A 14 3.27 -8.57 0.18
CA SER A 14 1.89 -9.00 0.40
C SER A 14 1.00 -7.84 0.80
N ILE A 15 -0.27 -7.90 0.41
CA ILE A 15 -1.31 -6.97 0.82
C ILE A 15 -2.39 -7.77 1.54
N LEU A 16 -2.71 -7.39 2.76
CA LEU A 16 -3.73 -8.05 3.57
C LEU A 16 -4.85 -7.05 3.81
N LEU A 17 -6.06 -7.40 3.39
CA LEU A 17 -7.26 -6.66 3.71
C LEU A 17 -7.81 -7.15 5.05
N ARG A 18 -8.00 -6.25 6.02
CA ARG A 18 -8.65 -6.60 7.28
C ARG A 18 -10.15 -6.73 7.08
N LEU A 19 -10.62 -7.98 7.04
CA LEU A 19 -12.03 -8.30 6.90
C LEU A 19 -12.73 -8.26 8.27
N PRO A 20 -13.97 -7.71 8.37
CA PRO A 20 -14.80 -7.87 9.56
C PRO A 20 -15.24 -9.34 9.74
N GLN A 21 -15.64 -9.72 10.96
CA GLN A 21 -16.03 -11.11 11.26
C GLN A 21 -17.12 -11.65 10.32
N THR A 22 -18.08 -10.81 9.93
CA THR A 22 -19.16 -11.15 8.99
C THR A 22 -18.65 -11.53 7.60
N ALA A 23 -17.65 -10.80 7.08
CA ALA A 23 -17.04 -11.04 5.79
C ALA A 23 -16.08 -12.25 5.77
N ARG A 24 -15.65 -12.74 6.94
CA ARG A 24 -14.80 -13.94 7.06
C ARG A 24 -15.57 -15.26 7.00
N ARG A 25 -16.90 -15.23 7.14
CA ARG A 25 -17.74 -16.44 7.24
C ARG A 25 -17.76 -17.27 5.96
N SER A 26 -17.75 -16.62 4.80
CA SER A 26 -17.78 -17.30 3.50
C SER A 26 -17.09 -16.48 2.42
N ARG A 27 -16.72 -17.15 1.33
CA ARG A 27 -16.14 -16.47 0.16
C ARG A 27 -17.10 -15.45 -0.43
N ASP A 28 -18.39 -15.76 -0.48
CA ASP A 28 -19.41 -14.83 -1.01
C ASP A 28 -19.59 -13.61 -0.12
N ALA A 29 -19.57 -13.79 1.20
CA ALA A 29 -19.62 -12.67 2.15
C ALA A 29 -18.40 -11.74 2.00
N MET A 30 -17.21 -12.33 1.81
CA MET A 30 -15.99 -11.58 1.51
C MET A 30 -16.11 -10.81 0.19
N ILE A 31 -16.58 -11.44 -0.89
CA ILE A 31 -16.73 -10.77 -2.19
C ILE A 31 -17.74 -9.61 -2.10
N ARG A 32 -18.88 -9.81 -1.44
CA ARG A 32 -19.88 -8.74 -1.21
C ARG A 32 -19.30 -7.57 -0.44
N TYR A 33 -18.49 -7.85 0.59
CA TYR A 33 -17.79 -6.81 1.34
C TYR A 33 -16.77 -6.05 0.49
N VAL A 34 -15.99 -6.77 -0.32
CA VAL A 34 -14.99 -6.17 -1.22
C VAL A 34 -15.63 -5.32 -2.31
N GLN A 35 -16.78 -5.73 -2.84
CA GLN A 35 -17.54 -4.94 -3.82
C GLN A 35 -18.00 -3.59 -3.27
N ASN A 36 -18.27 -3.51 -1.96
CA ASN A 36 -18.70 -2.31 -1.26
C ASN A 36 -17.70 -1.96 -0.14
N LEU A 37 -16.42 -1.81 -0.52
CA LEU A 37 -15.36 -1.62 0.46
C LEU A 37 -15.46 -0.25 1.12
N PRO A 38 -15.60 -0.17 2.44
CA PRO A 38 -15.77 1.11 3.11
C PRO A 38 -14.44 1.89 3.14
N LYS A 39 -14.54 3.22 3.20
CA LYS A 39 -13.38 4.14 3.11
C LYS A 39 -12.39 4.00 4.28
N ASP A 40 -12.87 3.48 5.41
CA ASP A 40 -12.12 3.21 6.63
C ASP A 40 -11.50 1.80 6.66
N ALA A 41 -11.73 0.95 5.64
CA ALA A 41 -11.16 -0.38 5.57
C ALA A 41 -9.63 -0.33 5.67
N GLU A 42 -9.07 -1.15 6.55
CA GLU A 42 -7.62 -1.21 6.78
C GLU A 42 -6.96 -2.20 5.81
N LEU A 43 -5.96 -1.72 5.10
CA LEU A 43 -5.04 -2.46 4.26
C LEU A 43 -3.67 -2.53 4.93
N GLU A 44 -3.17 -3.73 5.15
CA GLU A 44 -1.80 -3.96 5.61
C GLU A 44 -0.90 -4.23 4.41
N ILE A 45 0.08 -3.37 4.21
CA ILE A 45 1.06 -3.48 3.13
C ILE A 45 2.35 -4.00 3.74
N VAL A 46 2.69 -5.24 3.38
CA VAL A 46 3.93 -5.89 3.82
C VAL A 46 5.00 -5.65 2.77
N THR A 47 6.01 -4.89 3.16
CA THR A 47 7.20 -4.58 2.34
C THR A 47 8.41 -5.33 2.86
N ALA A 48 9.32 -5.69 1.95
CA ALA A 48 10.63 -6.21 2.32
C ALA A 48 11.64 -5.06 2.42
N ARG A 49 12.37 -4.99 3.53
CA ARG A 49 13.48 -4.05 3.72
C ARG A 49 14.81 -4.70 3.35
N LEU A 50 15.84 -3.86 3.30
CA LEU A 50 17.22 -4.32 3.28
C LEU A 50 17.44 -5.30 4.44
N LEU A 51 18.21 -6.36 4.21
CA LEU A 51 18.46 -7.46 5.17
C LEU A 51 17.24 -8.35 5.49
N GLY A 52 16.21 -8.37 4.63
CA GLY A 52 15.10 -9.34 4.75
C GLY A 52 14.08 -9.04 5.84
N PHE A 53 14.23 -7.93 6.57
CA PHE A 53 13.23 -7.49 7.55
C PHE A 53 11.91 -7.16 6.86
N LYS A 54 10.82 -7.72 7.38
CA LYS A 54 9.46 -7.41 6.92
C LYS A 54 8.97 -6.17 7.65
N LYS A 55 8.45 -5.19 6.92
CA LYS A 55 7.72 -4.07 7.51
C LYS A 55 6.28 -4.10 7.05
N THR A 56 5.37 -4.12 8.02
CA THR A 56 3.93 -3.99 7.81
C THR A 56 3.52 -2.54 8.02
N ASN A 57 2.86 -1.93 7.04
CA ASN A 57 2.24 -0.62 7.19
C ASN A 57 0.72 -0.80 7.14
N SER A 58 0.02 -0.43 8.20
CA SER A 58 -1.45 -0.39 8.21
C SER A 58 -1.92 0.95 7.69
N VAL A 59 -2.70 0.93 6.61
CA VAL A 59 -3.18 2.12 5.91
C VAL A 59 -4.67 2.01 5.65
N ARG A 60 -5.41 3.11 5.78
CA ARG A 60 -6.84 3.13 5.42
C ARG A 60 -7.03 3.25 3.92
N LEU A 61 -8.06 2.61 3.39
CA LEU A 61 -8.37 2.66 1.95
C LEU A 61 -8.54 4.09 1.41
N SER A 62 -9.14 4.98 2.20
CA SER A 62 -9.31 6.41 1.87
C SER A 62 -7.99 7.18 1.76
N GLU A 63 -6.94 6.72 2.41
CA GLU A 63 -5.64 7.35 2.39
C GLU A 63 -4.78 6.83 1.22
N MET A 64 -5.21 5.76 0.53
CA MET A 64 -4.49 5.17 -0.61
C MET A 64 -4.93 5.81 -1.92
N HIS A 65 -3.95 6.13 -2.77
CA HIS A 65 -4.16 6.72 -4.09
C HIS A 65 -3.34 5.97 -5.14
N VAL A 66 -3.87 5.88 -6.36
CA VAL A 66 -3.12 5.34 -7.50
C VAL A 66 -2.29 6.45 -8.13
N LEU A 67 -1.00 6.18 -8.31
CA LEU A 67 -0.10 7.08 -9.01
C LEU A 67 -0.15 6.82 -10.52
N PRO A 68 -0.18 7.87 -11.38
CA PRO A 68 -0.07 7.68 -12.81
C PRO A 68 1.30 7.10 -13.19
N PRO A 69 1.37 6.25 -14.23
CA PRO A 69 2.64 5.71 -14.69
C PRO A 69 3.55 6.85 -15.16
N ARG A 70 4.73 6.97 -14.55
CA ARG A 70 5.78 7.92 -14.95
C ARG A 70 6.93 7.16 -15.61
N ARG A 71 7.58 7.76 -16.60
CA ARG A 71 8.69 7.15 -17.39
C ARG A 71 9.83 6.60 -16.51
N PHE A 72 10.05 7.17 -15.32
CA PHE A 72 11.03 6.71 -14.32
C PHE A 72 10.38 6.41 -12.95
N GLY A 73 9.07 6.14 -12.92
CA GLY A 73 8.33 5.89 -11.69
C GLY A 73 8.38 4.42 -11.28
N PHE A 74 8.90 4.15 -10.09
CA PHE A 74 8.94 2.80 -9.51
C PHE A 74 7.79 2.50 -8.53
N ALA A 75 6.71 3.29 -8.54
CA ALA A 75 5.58 3.11 -7.61
C ALA A 75 4.24 3.37 -8.31
N ASN A 76 3.24 2.56 -7.98
CA ASN A 76 1.88 2.65 -8.53
C ASN A 76 0.82 3.01 -7.47
N LEU A 77 1.15 2.92 -6.19
CA LEU A 77 0.30 3.33 -5.09
C LEU A 77 1.02 4.34 -4.20
N GLU A 78 0.27 5.29 -3.66
CA GLU A 78 0.74 6.26 -2.67
C GLU A 78 -0.20 6.31 -1.47
N HIS A 79 0.35 6.18 -0.27
CA HIS A 79 -0.29 6.54 0.99
C HIS A 79 -0.21 8.05 1.18
N VAL A 80 -1.35 8.71 1.12
CA VAL A 80 -1.46 10.13 1.37
C VAL A 80 -1.43 10.37 2.86
N VAL A 81 -0.26 10.79 3.32
CA VAL A 81 -0.06 11.28 4.68
C VAL A 81 -0.81 12.61 4.85
N PRO A 82 -1.59 12.78 5.93
CA PRO A 82 -2.36 13.99 6.18
C PRO A 82 -1.44 15.22 6.36
N ALA A 83 -1.96 16.41 6.03
CA ALA A 83 -1.17 17.64 5.94
C ALA A 83 -0.46 18.01 7.26
N TRP A 84 -1.08 17.74 8.40
CA TRP A 84 -0.48 18.00 9.72
C TRP A 84 0.80 17.17 9.93
N GLN A 85 0.79 15.91 9.50
CA GLN A 85 1.93 15.01 9.66
C GLN A 85 3.06 15.35 8.68
N ARG A 86 2.73 15.87 7.49
CA ARG A 86 3.73 16.42 6.55
C ARG A 86 4.47 17.63 7.13
N LYS A 87 3.78 18.50 7.87
CA LYS A 87 4.42 19.66 8.53
C LYS A 87 5.42 19.20 9.59
N ILE A 88 5.01 18.26 10.44
CA ILE A 88 5.89 17.65 11.46
C ILE A 88 7.12 16.99 10.81
N GLU A 89 6.95 16.31 9.67
CA GLU A 89 8.04 15.69 8.94
C GLU A 89 8.98 16.72 8.28
N ALA A 90 8.42 17.82 7.76
CA ALA A 90 9.19 18.93 7.18
C ALA A 90 10.09 19.60 8.21
N GLU A 91 9.60 19.74 9.45
CA GLU A 91 10.31 20.35 10.59
C GLU A 91 11.41 19.44 11.19
N ARG A 92 11.57 18.20 10.72
CA ARG A 92 12.61 17.30 11.27
C ARG A 92 14.03 17.75 10.91
N PRO A 93 14.98 17.65 11.87
CA PRO A 93 16.40 17.92 11.63
C PRO A 93 16.99 17.05 10.50
N LEU A 94 17.93 17.60 9.74
CA LEU A 94 18.58 16.91 8.60
C LEU A 94 19.22 15.57 8.98
N TRP A 95 19.83 15.44 10.17
CA TRP A 95 20.41 14.18 10.64
C TRP A 95 19.34 13.09 10.88
N LYS A 96 18.15 13.46 11.36
CA LYS A 96 17.01 12.54 11.44
C LYS A 96 16.49 12.16 10.07
N LYS A 97 16.48 13.09 9.09
CA LYS A 97 16.13 12.81 7.69
C LYS A 97 17.12 11.83 7.03
N VAL A 98 18.41 11.94 7.31
CA VAL A 98 19.42 10.99 6.81
C VAL A 98 19.27 9.62 7.46
N GLY A 99 19.05 9.55 8.78
CA GLY A 99 18.72 8.29 9.46
C GLY A 99 17.40 7.68 8.98
N SER A 100 16.46 8.52 8.57
CA SER A 100 15.17 8.09 8.06
C SER A 100 15.20 7.66 6.59
N LEU A 101 16.19 8.07 5.80
CA LEU A 101 16.46 7.42 4.50
C LEU A 101 16.79 5.92 4.64
N LEU A 102 17.33 5.51 5.78
CA LEU A 102 17.56 4.09 6.11
C LEU A 102 16.32 3.42 6.74
N GLY A 103 15.38 4.18 7.30
CA GLY A 103 14.37 3.69 8.23
C GLY A 103 12.91 4.14 8.05
N GLU A 104 12.58 5.12 7.22
CA GLU A 104 11.22 5.69 7.12
C GLU A 104 10.38 5.19 5.97
N THR A 105 9.08 5.40 6.18
CA THR A 105 7.91 4.97 5.43
C THR A 105 7.97 5.52 4.01
N ARG A 106 8.38 4.67 3.08
CA ARG A 106 8.04 4.90 1.68
C ARG A 106 6.53 4.82 1.58
N ASN A 107 5.90 5.97 1.58
CA ASN A 107 4.48 6.11 1.31
C ASN A 107 4.15 5.68 -0.12
N LYS A 108 5.17 5.42 -0.95
CA LYS A 108 5.04 4.95 -2.32
C LYS A 108 5.31 3.45 -2.38
N PHE A 109 4.33 2.73 -2.90
CA PHE A 109 4.36 1.29 -3.01
C PHE A 109 4.26 0.87 -4.47
N TYR A 110 4.94 -0.22 -4.81
CA TYR A 110 4.85 -0.91 -6.08
C TYR A 110 4.16 -2.26 -5.86
N VAL A 111 2.98 -2.39 -6.43
CA VAL A 111 2.20 -3.61 -6.46
C VAL A 111 2.16 -4.13 -7.89
N LYS A 112 2.63 -5.36 -8.09
CA LYS A 112 2.52 -6.00 -9.39
C LYS A 112 1.03 -6.30 -9.66
N GLY A 113 0.44 -5.58 -10.61
CA GLY A 113 -0.98 -5.69 -10.96
C GLY A 113 -1.30 -6.83 -11.94
N ASP A 114 -0.42 -7.82 -12.09
CA ASP A 114 -0.64 -8.93 -13.00
C ASP A 114 -1.65 -9.93 -12.42
N LYS A 115 -2.60 -10.37 -13.25
CA LYS A 115 -3.57 -11.43 -12.90
C LYS A 115 -2.87 -12.68 -12.34
N ALA A 116 -1.60 -12.93 -12.73
CA ALA A 116 -0.78 -14.02 -12.23
C ALA A 116 -0.40 -13.89 -10.75
N SER A 117 -0.12 -12.68 -10.25
CA SER A 117 0.11 -12.44 -8.81
C SER A 117 -1.17 -12.61 -8.00
N SER A 118 -2.31 -12.15 -8.54
CA SER A 118 -3.62 -12.32 -7.90
C SER A 118 -4.03 -13.80 -7.81
N LYS A 119 -3.70 -14.63 -8.81
CA LYS A 119 -3.95 -16.08 -8.80
C LYS A 119 -3.26 -16.83 -7.65
N ARG A 120 -2.12 -16.35 -7.16
CA ARG A 120 -1.39 -16.95 -6.02
C ARG A 120 -1.93 -16.50 -4.66
N SER A 121 -2.83 -15.51 -4.63
CA SER A 121 -3.43 -15.02 -3.40
C SER A 121 -4.50 -15.98 -2.88
N ARG A 122 -4.80 -15.90 -1.57
CA ARG A 122 -5.90 -16.67 -0.94
C ARG A 122 -7.28 -16.33 -1.53
N ALA A 123 -7.42 -15.21 -2.22
CA ALA A 123 -8.66 -14.76 -2.81
C ALA A 123 -8.41 -14.18 -4.22
N PRO A 124 -8.29 -15.04 -5.25
CA PRO A 124 -8.05 -14.60 -6.61
C PRO A 124 -9.15 -13.65 -7.10
N GLY A 125 -8.77 -12.53 -7.71
CA GLY A 125 -9.70 -11.52 -8.23
C GLY A 125 -10.10 -10.43 -7.25
N VAL A 126 -9.82 -10.60 -5.95
CA VAL A 126 -10.18 -9.59 -4.91
C VAL A 126 -9.34 -8.34 -5.05
N TRP A 127 -8.04 -8.48 -5.33
CA TRP A 127 -7.15 -7.34 -5.47
C TRP A 127 -7.59 -6.39 -6.57
N GLU A 128 -8.09 -6.91 -7.68
CA GLU A 128 -8.59 -6.14 -8.81
C GLU A 128 -9.78 -5.23 -8.41
N LEU A 129 -10.68 -5.76 -7.58
CA LEU A 129 -11.80 -4.99 -7.04
C LEU A 129 -11.32 -3.89 -6.07
N VAL A 130 -10.40 -4.23 -5.16
CA VAL A 130 -9.79 -3.26 -4.23
C VAL A 130 -9.06 -2.17 -4.99
N PHE A 131 -8.24 -2.54 -5.98
CA PHE A 131 -7.49 -1.60 -6.80
C PHE A 131 -8.41 -0.67 -7.58
N LYS A 132 -9.50 -1.18 -8.16
CA LYS A 132 -10.54 -0.38 -8.81
C LYS A 132 -11.17 0.63 -7.84
N GLN A 133 -11.42 0.23 -6.60
CA GLN A 133 -11.94 1.14 -5.57
C GLN A 133 -10.93 2.25 -5.21
N ILE A 134 -9.64 1.91 -5.08
CA ILE A 134 -8.58 2.90 -4.84
C ILE A 134 -8.48 3.89 -6.01
N GLN A 135 -8.61 3.41 -7.26
CA GLN A 135 -8.64 4.28 -8.44
C GLN A 135 -9.84 5.24 -8.43
N GLN A 136 -11.02 4.78 -8.01
CA GLN A 136 -12.21 5.62 -7.89
C GLN A 136 -12.05 6.67 -6.80
N ASN A 137 -11.53 6.29 -5.63
CA ASN A 137 -11.27 7.22 -4.53
C ASN A 137 -10.26 8.31 -4.92
N GLY A 138 -9.24 7.95 -5.71
CA GLY A 138 -8.23 8.90 -6.19
C GLY A 138 -8.69 9.88 -7.27
N ARG A 139 -9.80 9.60 -7.97
CA ARG A 139 -10.38 10.45 -9.04
C ARG A 139 -11.30 11.57 -8.53
N GLY A 140 -11.69 11.54 -7.26
CA GLY A 140 -12.59 12.54 -6.66
C GLY A 140 -11.90 13.81 -6.14
N LYS A 141 -10.74 14.16 -6.71
CA LYS A 141 -9.97 15.37 -6.39
C LYS A 141 -9.72 16.20 -7.64
#